data_AF-A0A0F9L5L9-F1
#
_entry.id   AF-A0A0F9L5L9-F1
#
_cell.length_a   1.000
_cell.length_b   1.000
_cell.length_c   1.000
_cell.angle_alpha   90.00
_cell.angle_beta   90.00
_cell.angle_gamma   90.00
#
_symmetry.space_group_name_H-M   'P 1'
#
loop_
_entity.id
_entity.type
_entity.pdbx_description
1 polymer ?
#
loop_
_entity_poly.entity_id
_entity_poly.type
_entity_poly.pdbx_seq_one_letter_code
_entity_poly.pdbx_strand_id
1 'polypeptide(L)'
;MKPWLFDILACPIDKSFPLELYVFSLETRSEDIQSFVKIYKTRNIDVINDEDIINIYNEEGGQYYKDNIVIQKQKLEEYIELIISSIDELEYINDNSPSKLITRYLDILKTEIKEKIIKFSKNPEDKQFNQILPELYLLNKFKLEIEIKSGILFCKKCERWYPIIETIPQMLPDNYRDKKKEIEFLKNNKNLLNKEFFYQDLKPFNI
;
A
#
# COMPACT_ATOMS: atom_id res chain seq x y z
N MET A 1 3.10 7.16 -7.34
CA MET A 1 3.76 6.79 -6.08
C MET A 1 3.50 5.31 -5.83
N LYS A 2 4.56 4.52 -5.63
CA LYS A 2 4.41 3.13 -5.17
C LYS A 2 3.83 3.06 -3.75
N PRO A 3 2.86 2.18 -3.46
CA PRO A 3 2.35 2.00 -2.10
C PRO A 3 3.43 1.60 -1.09
N TRP A 4 4.48 0.90 -1.49
CA TRP A 4 5.63 0.63 -0.61
C TRP A 4 6.29 1.91 -0.06
N LEU A 5 6.33 3.01 -0.83
CA LEU A 5 6.88 4.28 -0.34
C LEU A 5 6.02 4.86 0.80
N PHE A 6 4.70 4.65 0.76
CA PHE A 6 3.80 5.14 1.79
C PHE A 6 4.13 4.57 3.19
N ASP A 7 4.57 3.32 3.26
CA ASP A 7 4.94 2.62 4.50
C ASP A 7 6.12 3.29 5.25
N ILE A 8 6.86 4.19 4.61
CA ILE A 8 7.99 4.91 5.23
C ILE A 8 7.78 6.43 5.30
N LEU A 9 6.72 6.97 4.69
CA LEU A 9 6.48 8.41 4.65
C LEU A 9 5.84 8.89 5.95
N ALA A 10 6.64 9.60 6.75
CA ALA A 10 6.14 10.39 7.87
C ALA A 10 5.87 11.84 7.44
N CYS A 11 5.00 12.53 8.16
CA CYS A 11 4.78 13.96 7.95
C CYS A 11 6.11 14.74 8.12
N PRO A 12 6.55 15.53 7.11
CA PRO A 12 7.81 16.26 7.19
C PRO A 12 7.82 17.33 8.29
N ILE A 13 6.66 17.80 8.73
CA ILE A 13 6.53 18.89 9.71
C ILE A 13 6.57 18.39 11.16
N ASP A 14 5.70 17.45 11.52
CA ASP A 14 5.51 17.02 12.92
C ASP A 14 5.98 15.58 13.19
N LYS A 15 6.57 14.94 12.17
CA LYS A 15 7.12 13.57 12.19
C LYS A 15 6.10 12.49 12.54
N SER A 16 4.81 12.79 12.40
CA SER A 16 3.75 11.81 12.66
C SER A 16 3.70 10.76 11.55
N PHE A 17 3.51 9.51 11.97
CA PHE A 17 3.32 8.32 11.15
C PHE A 17 2.32 7.40 11.88
N PRO A 18 1.43 6.68 11.18
CA PRO A 18 1.23 6.70 9.74
C PRO A 18 0.47 7.94 9.25
N LEU A 19 0.61 8.24 7.96
CA LEU A 19 -0.26 9.19 7.24
C LEU A 19 -1.51 8.45 6.75
N GLU A 20 -2.54 9.18 6.34
CA GLU A 20 -3.63 8.62 5.54
C GLU A 20 -3.39 8.89 4.06
N LEU A 21 -3.64 7.89 3.22
CA LEU A 21 -3.54 8.01 1.77
C LEU A 21 -4.92 7.96 1.16
N TYR A 22 -5.30 9.00 0.41
CA TYR A 22 -6.51 9.02 -0.42
C TYR A 22 -6.10 8.86 -1.88
N VAL A 23 -6.44 7.72 -2.49
CA VAL A 23 -6.09 7.40 -3.88
C VAL A 23 -7.19 7.91 -4.81
N PHE A 24 -6.83 8.74 -5.79
CA PHE A 24 -7.78 9.27 -6.79
C PHE A 24 -7.69 8.54 -8.12
N SER A 25 -6.48 8.12 -8.51
CA SER A 25 -6.25 7.33 -9.73
C SER A 25 -4.92 6.59 -9.68
N LEU A 26 -4.82 5.55 -10.50
CA LEU A 26 -3.59 4.78 -10.72
C LEU A 26 -3.04 5.07 -12.12
N GLU A 27 -1.73 4.95 -12.27
CA GLU A 27 -1.05 4.89 -13.57
C GLU A 27 -1.02 3.44 -14.07
N THR A 28 -0.91 2.47 -13.17
CA THR A 28 -0.99 1.04 -13.50
C THR A 28 -2.28 0.71 -14.24
N ARG A 29 -2.16 -0.06 -15.33
CA ARG A 29 -3.28 -0.37 -16.20
C ARG A 29 -4.23 -1.36 -15.55
N SER A 30 -5.50 -1.30 -15.95
CA SER A 30 -6.54 -2.18 -15.39
C SER A 30 -6.31 -3.64 -15.75
N GLU A 31 -5.73 -3.92 -16.92
CA GLU A 31 -5.40 -5.28 -17.38
C GLU A 31 -4.33 -5.93 -16.50
N ASP A 32 -3.35 -5.16 -16.04
CA ASP A 32 -2.29 -5.64 -15.17
C ASP A 32 -2.88 -6.04 -13.80
N ILE A 33 -3.71 -5.17 -13.21
CA ILE A 33 -4.42 -5.46 -11.95
C ILE A 33 -5.30 -6.70 -12.08
N GLN A 34 -6.04 -6.83 -13.19
CA GLN A 34 -6.86 -8.02 -13.43
C GLN A 34 -6.02 -9.28 -13.55
N SER A 35 -4.85 -9.21 -14.21
CA SER A 35 -3.91 -10.33 -14.31
C SER A 35 -3.42 -10.75 -12.92
N PHE A 36 -3.02 -9.80 -12.07
CA PHE A 36 -2.58 -10.08 -10.70
C PHE A 36 -3.67 -10.78 -9.89
N VAL A 37 -4.89 -10.23 -9.91
CA VAL A 37 -6.04 -10.81 -9.20
C VAL A 37 -6.41 -12.19 -9.76
N LYS A 38 -6.28 -12.40 -11.07
CA LYS A 38 -6.53 -13.71 -11.70
C LYS A 38 -5.55 -14.76 -11.19
N ILE A 39 -4.24 -14.48 -11.23
CA ILE A 39 -3.18 -15.39 -10.75
C ILE A 39 -3.42 -15.77 -9.29
N TYR A 40 -3.72 -14.78 -8.44
CA TYR A 40 -4.09 -14.98 -7.04
C TYR A 40 -5.29 -15.93 -6.90
N LYS A 41 -6.41 -15.64 -7.58
CA LYS A 41 -7.64 -16.43 -7.47
C LYS A 41 -7.49 -17.85 -7.99
N THR A 42 -6.72 -18.04 -9.07
CA THR A 42 -6.44 -19.38 -9.59
C THR A 42 -5.40 -20.12 -8.77
N ARG A 43 -4.76 -19.47 -7.78
CA ARG A 43 -3.65 -20.00 -6.99
C ARG A 43 -2.58 -20.64 -7.87
N ASN A 44 -2.22 -19.96 -8.97
CA ASN A 44 -1.30 -20.53 -9.96
C ASN A 44 0.14 -20.44 -9.43
N ILE A 45 0.56 -21.47 -8.69
CA ILE A 45 1.85 -21.52 -8.00
C ILE A 45 3.02 -21.50 -8.99
N ASP A 46 2.89 -22.13 -10.15
CA ASP A 46 3.96 -22.15 -11.16
C ASP A 46 4.30 -20.74 -11.63
N VAL A 47 3.27 -19.95 -11.99
CA VAL A 47 3.46 -18.54 -12.39
C VAL A 47 4.00 -17.69 -11.25
N ILE A 48 3.56 -17.93 -10.01
CA ILE A 48 4.06 -17.18 -8.84
C ILE A 48 5.55 -17.45 -8.62
N ASN A 49 5.97 -18.72 -8.73
CA ASN A 49 7.36 -19.11 -8.55
C ASN A 49 8.25 -18.59 -9.68
N ASP A 50 7.75 -18.56 -10.92
CA ASP A 50 8.47 -18.05 -12.10
C ASP A 50 8.83 -16.56 -11.98
N GLU A 51 8.06 -15.79 -11.20
CA GLU A 51 8.37 -14.37 -10.96
C GLU A 51 9.49 -14.13 -9.94
N ASP A 52 9.92 -15.17 -9.21
CA ASP A 52 11.01 -15.13 -8.23
C ASP A 52 10.87 -14.02 -7.16
N ILE A 53 9.63 -13.66 -6.81
CA ILE A 53 9.33 -12.62 -5.82
C ILE A 53 9.68 -13.07 -4.40
N ILE A 54 9.39 -14.33 -4.08
CA ILE A 54 9.50 -14.89 -2.72
C ILE A 54 10.59 -15.94 -2.73
N ASN A 55 11.68 -15.67 -2.03
CA ASN A 55 12.86 -16.54 -2.02
C ASN A 55 12.98 -17.25 -0.66
N ILE A 56 13.27 -18.55 -0.71
CA ILE A 56 13.52 -19.39 0.47
C ILE A 56 14.98 -19.85 0.43
N TYR A 57 15.70 -19.61 1.52
CA TYR A 57 17.10 -19.97 1.68
C TYR A 57 17.24 -21.04 2.76
N ASN A 58 18.10 -22.03 2.52
CA ASN A 58 18.46 -23.04 3.51
C ASN A 58 19.91 -22.81 3.93
N GLU A 59 20.12 -22.42 5.19
CA GLU A 59 21.43 -22.04 5.73
C GLU A 59 21.71 -22.75 7.06
N GLU A 60 22.94 -22.64 7.57
CA GLU A 60 23.28 -23.10 8.92
C GLU A 60 22.44 -22.31 9.94
N GLY A 61 21.43 -22.95 10.52
CA GLY A 61 20.49 -22.32 11.45
C GLY A 61 19.02 -22.40 11.07
N GLY A 62 18.69 -22.86 9.85
CA GLY A 62 17.32 -23.15 9.43
C GLY A 62 16.94 -22.60 8.06
N GLN A 63 15.64 -22.48 7.83
CA GLN A 63 15.08 -21.86 6.62
C GLN A 63 14.87 -20.36 6.85
N TYR A 64 15.17 -19.56 5.83
CA TYR A 64 15.03 -18.11 5.84
C TYR A 64 14.22 -17.64 4.64
N TYR A 65 13.44 -16.59 4.84
CA TYR A 65 12.46 -16.08 3.90
C TYR A 65 12.77 -14.62 3.59
N LYS A 66 12.54 -14.24 2.33
CA LYS A 66 12.71 -12.88 1.83
C LYS A 66 11.74 -12.65 0.68
N ASP A 67 11.23 -11.44 0.56
CA ASP A 67 10.56 -10.95 -0.65
C ASP A 67 10.90 -9.47 -0.90
N ASN A 68 10.13 -8.79 -1.76
CA ASN A 68 10.36 -7.37 -2.03
C ASN A 68 9.84 -6.43 -0.93
N ILE A 69 9.03 -6.93 0.00
CA ILE A 69 8.54 -6.20 1.17
C ILE A 69 9.54 -6.39 2.32
N VAL A 70 9.83 -7.65 2.66
CA VAL A 70 10.81 -8.08 3.67
C VAL A 70 12.13 -8.37 2.96
N ILE A 71 12.89 -7.30 2.70
CA ILE A 71 14.12 -7.34 1.88
C ILE A 71 15.32 -8.02 2.56
N GLN A 72 15.27 -8.18 3.89
CA GLN A 72 16.28 -8.89 4.67
C GLN A 72 15.83 -10.33 4.89
N LYS A 73 16.77 -11.27 4.90
CA LYS A 73 16.46 -12.67 5.24
C LYS A 73 16.02 -12.75 6.69
N GLN A 74 14.87 -13.35 6.93
CA GLN A 74 14.29 -13.53 8.26
C GLN A 74 13.88 -14.98 8.48
N LYS A 75 13.78 -15.42 9.74
CA LYS A 75 13.11 -16.69 10.03
C LYS A 75 11.61 -16.58 9.73
N LEU A 76 10.92 -17.71 9.60
CA LEU A 76 9.51 -17.72 9.22
C LEU A 76 8.63 -16.84 10.13
N GLU A 77 8.77 -16.97 11.44
CA GLU A 77 7.99 -16.18 12.41
C GLU A 77 8.19 -14.67 12.21
N GLU A 78 9.45 -14.22 12.23
CA GLU A 78 9.85 -12.82 12.02
C GLU A 78 9.39 -12.28 10.64
N TYR A 79 9.52 -13.11 9.60
CA TYR A 79 9.07 -12.78 8.25
C TYR A 79 7.56 -12.51 8.23
N ILE A 80 6.76 -13.41 8.82
CA ILE A 80 5.30 -13.26 8.84
C ILE A 80 4.86 -12.07 9.69
N GLU A 81 5.53 -11.79 10.80
CA GLU A 81 5.28 -10.58 11.61
C GLU A 81 5.47 -9.29 10.80
N LEU A 82 6.56 -9.20 10.03
CA LEU A 82 6.84 -8.05 9.16
C LEU A 82 5.81 -7.93 8.02
N ILE A 83 5.38 -9.06 7.44
CA ILE A 83 4.29 -9.07 6.45
C ILE A 83 2.97 -8.58 7.06
N ILE A 84 2.63 -9.00 8.27
CA ILE A 84 1.44 -8.51 8.97
C ILE A 84 1.52 -7.01 9.20
N SER A 85 2.67 -6.50 9.66
CA SER A 85 2.88 -5.06 9.80
C SER A 85 2.65 -4.32 8.47
N SER A 86 3.14 -4.86 7.36
CA SER A 86 2.93 -4.28 6.02
C SER A 86 1.46 -4.30 5.57
N ILE A 87 0.71 -5.36 5.94
CA ILE A 87 -0.73 -5.45 5.69
C ILE A 87 -1.52 -4.46 6.54
N ASP A 88 -1.13 -4.25 7.80
CA ASP A 88 -1.81 -3.31 8.70
C ASP A 88 -1.70 -1.86 8.23
N GLU A 89 -0.61 -1.49 7.56
CA GLU A 89 -0.49 -0.17 6.91
C GLU A 89 -1.55 0.09 5.83
N LEU A 90 -2.14 -0.96 5.24
CA LEU A 90 -3.21 -0.81 4.26
C LEU A 90 -4.47 -0.17 4.86
N GLU A 91 -4.68 -0.26 6.18
CA GLU A 91 -5.83 0.36 6.85
C GLU A 91 -5.89 1.87 6.64
N TYR A 92 -4.72 2.51 6.43
CA TYR A 92 -4.61 3.95 6.21
C TYR A 92 -4.76 4.36 4.73
N ILE A 93 -4.99 3.39 3.83
CA ILE A 93 -5.21 3.65 2.40
C ILE A 93 -6.69 3.65 2.07
N ASN A 94 -7.20 4.77 1.57
CA ASN A 94 -8.58 4.96 1.14
C ASN A 94 -8.65 5.02 -0.39
N ASP A 95 -9.42 4.12 -1.01
CA ASP A 95 -9.73 4.24 -2.44
C ASP A 95 -10.89 5.21 -2.64
N ASN A 96 -10.53 6.37 -3.18
CA ASN A 96 -11.46 7.41 -3.57
C ASN A 96 -11.55 7.51 -5.11
N SER A 97 -11.00 6.53 -5.84
CA SER A 97 -11.08 6.48 -7.29
C SER A 97 -12.48 6.04 -7.74
N PRO A 98 -12.92 6.40 -8.95
CA PRO A 98 -14.21 5.94 -9.48
C PRO A 98 -14.19 4.46 -9.92
N SER A 99 -13.07 3.75 -9.78
CA SER A 99 -12.87 2.41 -10.34
C SER A 99 -13.24 1.31 -9.35
N LYS A 100 -14.36 0.61 -9.62
CA LYS A 100 -14.76 -0.59 -8.84
C LYS A 100 -13.71 -1.69 -8.81
N LEU A 101 -12.82 -1.75 -9.82
CA LEU A 101 -11.73 -2.71 -9.87
C LEU A 101 -10.71 -2.44 -8.77
N ILE A 102 -10.33 -1.17 -8.58
CA ILE A 102 -9.37 -0.74 -7.55
C ILE A 102 -9.96 -1.00 -6.17
N THR A 103 -11.23 -0.61 -5.96
CA THR A 103 -11.93 -0.83 -4.69
C THR A 103 -11.90 -2.30 -4.32
N ARG A 104 -12.32 -3.18 -5.24
CA ARG A 104 -12.31 -4.62 -5.02
C ARG A 104 -10.90 -5.16 -4.77
N TYR A 105 -9.90 -4.61 -5.44
CA TYR A 105 -8.52 -5.05 -5.27
C TYR A 105 -8.00 -4.74 -3.86
N LEU A 106 -8.24 -3.52 -3.36
CA LEU A 106 -7.93 -3.16 -1.98
C LEU A 106 -8.74 -3.98 -0.97
N ASP A 107 -10.03 -4.22 -1.24
CA ASP A 107 -10.87 -5.02 -0.34
C ASP A 107 -10.30 -6.42 -0.15
N ILE A 108 -9.85 -7.08 -1.23
CA ILE A 108 -9.20 -8.41 -1.15
C ILE A 108 -7.97 -8.36 -0.23
N LEU A 109 -7.14 -7.33 -0.36
CA LEU A 109 -5.91 -7.17 0.44
C LEU A 109 -6.24 -6.96 1.93
N LYS A 110 -7.16 -6.04 2.23
CA LYS A 110 -7.53 -5.66 3.61
C LYS A 110 -8.33 -6.72 4.34
N THR A 111 -9.08 -7.55 3.61
CA THR A 111 -9.96 -8.56 4.20
C THR A 111 -9.39 -9.96 4.04
N GLU A 112 -9.55 -10.56 2.86
CA GLU A 112 -9.24 -11.97 2.60
C GLU A 112 -7.75 -12.30 2.84
N ILE A 113 -6.84 -11.48 2.33
CA ILE A 113 -5.39 -11.72 2.49
C ILE A 113 -4.98 -11.53 3.95
N LYS A 114 -5.41 -10.43 4.58
CA LYS A 114 -5.16 -10.17 6.00
C LYS A 114 -5.62 -11.33 6.88
N GLU A 115 -6.85 -11.82 6.69
CA GLU A 115 -7.39 -12.93 7.47
C GLU A 115 -6.56 -14.21 7.30
N LYS A 116 -6.19 -14.56 6.07
CA LYS A 116 -5.42 -15.79 5.80
C LYS A 116 -4.00 -15.72 6.36
N ILE A 117 -3.32 -14.59 6.22
CA ILE A 117 -1.98 -14.40 6.78
C ILE A 117 -2.02 -14.42 8.31
N ILE A 118 -2.98 -13.74 8.95
CA ILE A 118 -3.17 -13.80 10.41
C ILE A 118 -3.45 -15.24 10.85
N LYS A 119 -4.28 -15.98 10.12
CA LYS A 119 -4.54 -17.39 10.44
C LYS A 119 -3.28 -18.25 10.35
N PHE A 120 -2.45 -18.05 9.33
CA PHE A 120 -1.17 -18.74 9.19
C PHE A 120 -0.20 -18.41 10.32
N SER A 121 -0.12 -17.14 10.73
CA SER A 121 0.79 -16.66 11.78
C SER A 121 0.57 -17.28 13.16
N LYS A 122 -0.59 -17.89 13.42
CA LYS A 122 -0.89 -18.53 14.71
C LYS A 122 -0.13 -19.85 14.94
N ASN A 123 0.27 -20.52 13.86
CA ASN A 123 1.10 -21.73 13.91
C ASN A 123 1.90 -21.84 12.61
N PRO A 124 2.90 -20.97 12.42
CA PRO A 124 3.66 -20.91 11.18
C PRO A 124 4.57 -22.14 11.07
N GLU A 125 4.46 -22.87 9.96
CA GLU A 125 5.27 -24.04 9.68
C GLU A 125 5.85 -23.96 8.27
N ASP A 126 7.16 -24.22 8.12
CA ASP A 126 7.86 -24.10 6.84
C ASP A 126 7.22 -24.96 5.74
N LYS A 127 6.78 -26.17 6.09
CA LYS A 127 6.11 -27.12 5.17
C LYS A 127 4.78 -26.60 4.63
N GLN A 128 4.16 -25.65 5.33
CA GLN A 128 2.87 -25.07 4.97
C GLN A 128 3.02 -23.71 4.28
N PHE A 129 4.24 -23.17 4.14
CA PHE A 129 4.49 -21.85 3.56
C PHE A 129 3.88 -21.67 2.16
N ASN A 130 3.91 -22.73 1.33
CA ASN A 130 3.31 -22.70 -0.02
C ASN A 130 1.79 -22.40 -0.01
N GLN A 131 1.11 -22.60 1.12
CA GLN A 131 -0.31 -22.29 1.28
C GLN A 131 -0.60 -20.80 1.32
N ILE A 132 0.39 -19.93 1.57
CA ILE A 132 0.20 -18.47 1.61
C ILE A 132 0.90 -17.74 0.45
N LEU A 133 1.58 -18.47 -0.46
CA LEU A 133 2.27 -17.86 -1.60
C LEU A 133 1.36 -16.96 -2.46
N PRO A 134 0.12 -17.33 -2.82
CA PRO A 134 -0.77 -16.44 -3.56
C PRO A 134 -1.09 -15.14 -2.83
N GLU A 135 -1.28 -15.21 -1.51
CA GLU A 135 -1.54 -14.05 -0.66
C GLU A 135 -0.34 -13.10 -0.63
N LEU A 136 0.87 -13.65 -0.41
CA LEU A 136 2.13 -12.90 -0.45
C LEU A 136 2.40 -12.30 -1.83
N TYR A 137 2.15 -13.05 -2.90
CA TYR A 137 2.27 -12.60 -4.28
C TYR A 137 1.41 -11.35 -4.52
N LEU A 138 0.12 -11.41 -4.17
CA LEU A 138 -0.79 -10.31 -4.47
C LEU A 138 -0.45 -9.06 -3.65
N LEU A 139 -0.01 -9.23 -2.40
CA LEU A 139 0.48 -8.15 -1.56
C LEU A 139 1.74 -7.50 -2.16
N ASN A 140 2.70 -8.30 -2.63
CA ASN A 140 3.89 -7.78 -3.32
C ASN A 140 3.52 -7.01 -4.59
N LYS A 141 2.61 -7.53 -5.42
CA LYS A 141 2.09 -6.81 -6.59
C LYS A 141 1.48 -5.47 -6.21
N PHE A 142 0.71 -5.43 -5.12
CA PHE A 142 0.15 -4.17 -4.65
C PHE A 142 1.24 -3.19 -4.22
N LYS A 143 2.17 -3.62 -3.35
CA LYS A 143 3.17 -2.73 -2.75
C LYS A 143 4.20 -2.23 -3.77
N LEU A 144 4.59 -3.07 -4.73
CA LEU A 144 5.73 -2.81 -5.62
C LEU A 144 5.38 -2.51 -7.08
N GLU A 145 4.26 -3.03 -7.62
CA GLU A 145 3.90 -2.86 -9.04
C GLU A 145 2.78 -1.85 -9.28
N ILE A 146 2.00 -1.53 -8.24
CA ILE A 146 1.00 -0.46 -8.34
C ILE A 146 1.69 0.90 -8.26
N GLU A 147 1.28 1.79 -9.14
CA GLU A 147 1.74 3.17 -9.20
C GLU A 147 0.53 4.10 -9.07
N ILE A 148 0.43 4.81 -7.94
CA ILE A 148 -0.63 5.79 -7.70
C ILE A 148 -0.33 7.05 -8.51
N LYS A 149 -1.20 7.41 -9.45
CA LYS A 149 -1.01 8.58 -10.30
C LYS A 149 -1.35 9.87 -9.57
N SER A 150 -2.50 9.90 -8.91
CA SER A 150 -3.02 11.08 -8.22
C SER A 150 -3.64 10.69 -6.88
N GLY A 151 -3.48 11.54 -5.87
CA GLY A 151 -3.99 11.29 -4.53
C GLY A 151 -3.59 12.36 -3.52
N ILE A 152 -3.91 12.13 -2.26
CA ILE A 152 -3.52 12.98 -1.13
C ILE A 152 -2.90 12.11 -0.04
N LEU A 153 -1.77 12.56 0.52
CA LEU A 153 -1.27 12.12 1.81
C LEU A 153 -1.75 13.10 2.88
N PHE A 154 -2.36 12.63 3.95
CA PHE A 154 -2.96 13.46 4.98
C PHE A 154 -2.43 13.09 6.37
N CYS A 155 -1.99 14.09 7.12
CA CYS A 155 -1.54 13.93 8.49
C CYS A 155 -2.69 14.26 9.46
N LYS A 156 -3.27 13.26 10.11
CA LYS A 156 -4.33 13.46 11.12
C LYS A 156 -3.90 14.30 12.32
N LYS A 157 -2.62 14.34 12.67
CA LYS A 157 -2.13 15.05 13.86
C LYS A 157 -2.00 16.57 13.66
N CYS A 158 -1.48 17.00 12.50
CA CYS A 158 -1.30 18.42 12.21
C CYS A 158 -2.19 18.93 11.07
N GLU A 159 -3.12 18.10 10.60
CA GLU A 159 -4.12 18.36 9.55
C GLU A 159 -3.52 18.84 8.22
N ARG A 160 -2.23 18.53 7.99
CA ARG A 160 -1.57 18.85 6.72
C ARG A 160 -1.88 17.79 5.69
N TRP A 161 -2.20 18.24 4.49
CA TRP A 161 -2.34 17.39 3.33
C TRP A 161 -1.22 17.67 2.33
N TYR A 162 -0.78 16.67 1.56
CA TYR A 162 0.24 16.76 0.53
C TYR A 162 -0.27 16.08 -0.74
N PRO A 163 -0.28 16.76 -1.90
CA PRO A 163 -0.77 16.15 -3.13
C PRO A 163 0.24 15.14 -3.69
N ILE A 164 -0.28 14.09 -4.31
CA ILE A 164 0.43 13.24 -5.26
C ILE A 164 -0.02 13.68 -6.64
N ILE A 165 0.91 14.16 -7.47
CA ILE A 165 0.64 14.66 -8.82
C ILE A 165 1.57 13.97 -9.80
N GLU A 166 1.01 13.34 -10.84
CA GLU A 166 1.75 12.57 -11.84
C GLU A 166 2.76 11.62 -11.17
N THR A 167 2.26 10.82 -10.23
CA THR A 167 2.99 9.86 -9.40
C THR A 167 3.91 10.41 -8.32
N ILE A 168 4.13 11.72 -8.26
CA ILE A 168 5.12 12.34 -7.36
C ILE A 168 4.43 12.92 -6.11
N PRO A 169 4.74 12.43 -4.89
CA PRO A 169 4.29 13.05 -3.65
C PRO A 169 5.03 14.38 -3.39
N GLN A 170 4.30 15.48 -3.29
CA GLN A 170 4.87 16.82 -3.06
C GLN A 170 4.81 17.20 -1.58
N MET A 171 5.77 16.69 -0.80
CA MET A 171 5.84 16.86 0.65
C MET A 171 6.76 18.01 1.09
N LEU A 172 6.64 19.16 0.43
CA LEU A 172 7.45 20.35 0.74
C LEU A 172 6.99 21.01 2.05
N PRO A 173 7.89 21.70 2.78
CA PRO A 173 7.49 22.57 3.88
C PRO A 173 6.58 23.70 3.41
N ASP A 174 5.68 24.18 4.28
CA ASP A 174 4.59 25.10 3.94
C ASP A 174 5.04 26.34 3.15
N ASN A 175 6.20 26.91 3.49
CA ASN A 175 6.74 28.11 2.86
C ASN A 175 7.25 27.90 1.41
N TYR A 176 7.40 26.65 0.97
CA TYR A 176 7.82 26.29 -0.38
C TYR A 176 6.68 25.74 -1.24
N ARG A 177 5.45 25.72 -0.72
CA ARG A 177 4.27 25.17 -1.42
C ARG A 177 3.58 26.22 -2.28
N ASP A 178 3.12 25.81 -3.46
CA ASP A 178 2.42 26.68 -4.41
C ASP A 178 0.91 26.70 -4.11
N LYS A 179 0.48 27.69 -3.33
CA LYS A 179 -0.92 27.87 -2.92
C LYS A 179 -1.90 27.83 -4.09
N LYS A 180 -1.55 28.43 -5.24
CA LYS A 180 -2.47 28.53 -6.38
C LYS A 180 -2.69 27.15 -6.97
N LYS A 181 -1.61 26.43 -7.28
CA LYS A 181 -1.67 25.08 -7.87
C LYS A 181 -2.34 24.07 -6.95
N GLU A 182 -2.05 24.14 -5.65
CA GLU A 182 -2.60 23.19 -4.68
C GLU A 182 -4.08 23.43 -4.40
N ILE A 183 -4.52 24.70 -4.28
CA ILE A 183 -5.96 24.99 -4.18
C ILE A 183 -6.69 24.53 -5.44
N GLU A 184 -6.12 24.72 -6.63
CA GLU A 184 -6.68 24.23 -7.88
C GLU A 184 -6.78 22.70 -7.90
N PHE A 185 -5.72 22.00 -7.50
CA PHE A 185 -5.72 20.54 -7.33
C PHE A 185 -6.84 20.09 -6.37
N LEU A 186 -6.96 20.72 -5.20
CA LEU A 186 -7.96 20.33 -4.21
C LEU A 186 -9.39 20.58 -4.70
N LYS A 187 -9.63 21.67 -5.44
CA LYS A 187 -10.91 21.96 -6.08
C LYS A 187 -11.26 20.94 -7.16
N ASN A 188 -10.30 20.59 -8.01
CA ASN A 188 -10.50 19.65 -9.12
C ASN A 188 -10.80 18.23 -8.64
N ASN A 189 -10.32 17.85 -7.45
CA ASN A 189 -10.55 16.53 -6.85
C ASN A 189 -11.59 16.54 -5.71
N LYS A 190 -12.29 17.65 -5.50
CA LYS A 190 -13.22 17.83 -4.36
C LYS A 190 -14.31 16.77 -4.30
N ASN A 191 -14.82 16.32 -5.44
CA ASN A 191 -15.86 15.30 -5.55
C ASN A 191 -15.39 13.89 -5.19
N LEU A 192 -14.07 13.66 -5.15
CA LEU A 192 -13.49 12.38 -4.73
C LEU A 192 -13.27 12.33 -3.22
N LEU A 193 -13.40 13.45 -2.50
CA LEU A 193 -13.22 13.53 -1.06
C LEU A 193 -14.57 13.64 -0.35
N ASN A 194 -14.71 13.00 0.80
CA ASN A 194 -15.94 13.11 1.60
C ASN A 194 -16.03 14.49 2.29
N LYS A 195 -17.23 14.86 2.76
CA LYS A 195 -17.43 16.15 3.45
C LYS A 195 -16.61 16.25 4.74
N GLU A 196 -16.43 15.14 5.44
CA GLU A 196 -15.67 15.05 6.68
C GLU A 196 -14.22 15.48 6.51
N PHE A 197 -13.60 15.16 5.37
CA PHE A 197 -12.24 15.60 5.04
C PHE A 197 -12.10 17.12 5.12
N PHE A 198 -13.11 17.86 4.64
CA PHE A 198 -13.14 19.34 4.62
C PHE A 198 -13.63 19.97 5.92
N TYR A 199 -14.14 19.19 6.89
CA TYR A 199 -14.46 19.71 8.22
C TYR A 199 -13.22 19.89 9.10
N GLN A 200 -12.07 19.36 8.67
CA GLN A 200 -10.78 19.51 9.33
C GLN A 200 -10.17 20.89 9.02
N ASP A 201 -9.28 21.38 9.88
CA ASP A 201 -8.53 22.62 9.64
C ASP A 201 -7.34 22.36 8.71
N LEU A 202 -7.65 22.11 7.42
CA LEU A 202 -6.70 21.70 6.40
C LEU A 202 -5.56 22.71 6.26
N LYS A 203 -4.33 22.21 6.47
CA LYS A 203 -3.10 22.98 6.37
C LYS A 203 -2.24 22.56 5.18
N PRO A 204 -1.48 23.49 4.60
CA PRO A 204 -1.48 24.93 4.86
C PRO A 204 -2.63 25.66 4.13
N PHE A 205 -3.36 24.99 3.25
CA PHE A 205 -4.41 25.59 2.42
C PHE A 205 -5.72 24.82 2.53
N ASN A 206 -6.83 25.57 2.48
CA ASN A 206 -8.19 25.07 2.55
C ASN A 206 -9.09 25.76 1.50
N ILE A 207 -10.27 25.19 1.19
CA ILE A 207 -11.20 25.65 0.14
C ILE A 207 -12.66 25.79 0.60
#